data_AF-A0AAD7PTJ8-F1
#
_entry.id   AF-A0AAD7PTJ8-F1
#
_cell.length_a   1.000
_cell.length_b   1.000
_cell.length_c   1.000
_cell.angle_alpha   90.00
_cell.angle_beta   90.00
_cell.angle_gamma   90.00
#
_symmetry.space_group_name_H-M   'P 1'
#
loop_
_entity.id
_entity.type
_entity.pdbx_description
1 polymer ?
#
loop_
_entity_poly.entity_id
_entity_poly.type
_entity_poly.pdbx_seq_one_letter_code
_entity_poly.pdbx_strand_id
1 'polypeptide(L)'
;MVIGVCVSHMVADGTALTTFLKGWAATTRNSYDVVCPNFEAGTIFPQINEYTIDATMDALIGSFFKVGICKTKRFVFDAVATATLKAKAAGSNVPHPTRVEAVSALLSKCIRNAFKAKANVQRPTVVTHAVKYATQSGSSITRNFYRQFRLLGCFSMYG
;
A
#
# COMPACT_ATOMS: atom_id res chain seq x y z
N MET A 1 -25.16 -14.81 5.67
CA MET A 1 -25.05 -14.12 4.36
C MET A 1 -23.62 -13.65 4.17
N VAL A 2 -23.02 -13.89 3.01
CA VAL A 2 -21.66 -13.43 2.66
C VAL A 2 -21.76 -12.64 1.36
N ILE A 3 -21.09 -11.49 1.30
CA ILE A 3 -21.03 -10.63 0.11
C ILE A 3 -19.58 -10.57 -0.36
N GLY A 4 -19.36 -10.96 -1.61
CA GLY A 4 -18.08 -10.80 -2.30
C GLY A 4 -18.18 -9.66 -3.32
N VAL A 5 -17.13 -8.86 -3.43
CA VAL A 5 -17.04 -7.76 -4.41
C VAL A 5 -15.71 -7.85 -5.14
N CYS A 6 -15.78 -7.86 -6.47
CA CYS A 6 -14.63 -7.89 -7.36
C CYS A 6 -14.64 -6.65 -8.24
N VAL A 7 -13.61 -5.81 -8.15
CA VAL A 7 -13.48 -4.58 -8.94
C VAL A 7 -12.10 -4.55 -9.60
N SER A 8 -12.06 -4.11 -10.85
CA SER A 8 -10.80 -3.91 -11.56
C SER A 8 -10.00 -2.78 -10.90
N HIS A 9 -8.75 -3.07 -10.52
CA HIS A 9 -7.83 -2.07 -9.96
C HIS A 9 -7.42 -1.00 -11.00
N MET A 10 -7.70 -1.22 -12.30
CA MET A 10 -7.54 -0.18 -13.34
C MET A 10 -8.58 0.94 -13.20
N VAL A 11 -9.74 0.63 -12.63
CA VAL A 11 -10.90 1.53 -12.60
C VAL A 11 -11.10 2.12 -11.20
N ALA A 12 -10.77 1.40 -10.14
CA ALA A 12 -10.93 1.86 -8.77
C ALA A 12 -9.77 1.44 -7.86
N ASP A 13 -9.39 2.33 -6.95
CA ASP A 13 -8.49 2.01 -5.85
C ASP A 13 -9.26 1.62 -4.58
N GLY A 14 -8.54 1.29 -3.50
CA GLY A 14 -9.15 0.92 -2.22
C GLY A 14 -10.02 2.02 -1.59
N THR A 15 -9.71 3.29 -1.87
CA THR A 15 -10.52 4.43 -1.38
C THR A 15 -11.83 4.50 -2.15
N ALA A 16 -11.77 4.44 -3.48
CA ALA A 16 -12.94 4.43 -4.35
C ALA A 16 -13.86 3.24 -4.05
N LEU A 17 -13.29 2.04 -3.86
CA LEU A 17 -14.06 0.87 -3.43
C LEU A 17 -14.74 1.07 -2.07
N THR A 18 -14.04 1.65 -1.10
CA THR A 18 -14.62 1.95 0.22
C THR A 18 -15.77 2.95 0.11
N THR A 19 -15.61 4.00 -0.70
CA THR A 19 -16.65 4.99 -0.97
C THR A 19 -17.88 4.35 -1.61
N PHE A 20 -17.68 3.50 -2.62
CA PHE A 20 -18.75 2.75 -3.27
C PHE A 20 -19.52 1.88 -2.27
N LEU A 21 -18.80 1.09 -1.45
CA LEU A 21 -19.43 0.22 -0.45
C LEU A 21 -20.23 1.00 0.59
N LYS A 22 -19.74 2.17 1.03
CA LYS A 22 -20.47 3.06 1.94
C LYS A 22 -21.74 3.61 1.30
N GLY A 23 -21.66 4.07 0.05
CA GLY A 23 -22.83 4.53 -0.71
C GLY A 23 -23.86 3.41 -0.87
N TRP A 24 -23.43 2.23 -1.30
CA TRP A 24 -24.32 1.07 -1.45
C TRP A 24 -25.01 0.68 -0.14
N ALA A 25 -24.28 0.67 0.98
CA ALA A 25 -24.84 0.40 2.29
C ALA A 25 -25.81 1.50 2.77
N ALA A 26 -25.57 2.77 2.42
CA ALA A 26 -26.47 3.87 2.74
C ALA A 26 -27.79 3.79 1.94
N THR A 27 -27.70 3.52 0.63
CA THR A 27 -28.86 3.34 -0.25
C THR A 27 -29.77 2.21 0.24
N THR A 28 -29.18 1.07 0.61
CA THR A 28 -29.97 -0.08 1.13
C THR A 28 -30.64 0.20 2.48
N ARG A 29 -30.18 1.22 3.21
CA ARG A 29 -30.76 1.67 4.49
C ARG A 29 -31.75 2.83 4.33
N ASN A 30 -32.07 3.27 3.10
CA ASN A 30 -32.85 4.47 2.82
C ASN A 30 -32.28 5.73 3.51
N SER A 31 -30.96 5.80 3.66
CA SER A 31 -30.28 7.00 4.14
C SER A 31 -30.17 8.03 3.01
N TYR A 32 -30.41 9.30 3.32
CA TYR A 32 -30.27 10.42 2.37
C TYR A 32 -28.82 10.93 2.23
N ASP A 33 -27.86 10.35 2.97
CA ASP A 33 -26.43 10.62 2.84
C ASP A 33 -25.88 9.94 1.57
N VAL A 34 -26.17 10.54 0.42
CA VAL A 34 -25.65 10.08 -0.87
C VAL A 34 -24.21 10.55 -1.02
N VAL A 35 -23.28 9.60 -0.94
CA VAL A 35 -21.89 9.88 -1.27
C VAL A 35 -21.77 9.96 -2.79
N CYS A 36 -21.61 11.17 -3.34
CA CYS A 36 -21.37 11.39 -4.76
C CYS A 36 -19.88 11.18 -5.08
N PRO A 37 -19.50 10.10 -5.79
CA PRO A 37 -18.13 9.95 -6.26
C PRO A 37 -17.80 11.00 -7.33
N ASN A 38 -16.61 11.57 -7.26
CA ASN A 38 -16.10 12.46 -8.30
C ASN A 38 -15.37 11.63 -9.38
N PHE A 39 -15.81 11.75 -10.64
CA PHE A 39 -15.25 11.04 -11.80
C PHE A 39 -14.33 11.91 -12.68
N GLU A 40 -14.01 13.13 -12.25
CA GLU A 40 -13.14 14.08 -12.98
C GLU A 40 -11.64 13.72 -12.94
N ALA A 41 -11.30 12.45 -12.73
CA ALA A 41 -9.91 12.02 -12.67
C ALA A 41 -9.15 12.25 -13.98
N GLY A 42 -9.83 12.27 -15.14
CA GLY A 42 -9.22 12.52 -16.45
C GLY A 42 -8.90 13.99 -16.72
N THR A 43 -9.54 14.94 -16.02
CA THR A 43 -9.25 16.37 -16.15
C THR A 43 -8.12 16.79 -15.20
N ILE A 44 -8.06 16.18 -14.02
CA ILE A 44 -7.04 16.47 -12.99
C ILE A 44 -5.71 15.79 -13.32
N PHE A 45 -5.76 14.62 -13.96
CA PHE A 45 -4.57 13.89 -14.39
C PHE A 45 -4.61 13.74 -15.92
N PRO A 46 -3.86 14.56 -16.67
CA PRO A 46 -3.85 14.47 -18.11
C PRO A 46 -3.44 13.06 -18.55
N GLN A 47 -4.21 12.50 -19.47
CA GLN A 47 -3.87 11.23 -20.08
C GLN A 47 -2.64 11.44 -20.96
N ILE A 48 -1.56 10.71 -20.64
CA ILE A 48 -0.36 10.70 -21.47
C ILE A 48 -0.58 9.60 -22.50
N ASN A 49 -0.89 10.00 -23.73
CA ASN A 49 -1.23 9.11 -24.84
C ASN A 49 0.01 8.41 -25.44
N GLU A 50 1.21 8.75 -24.95
CA GLU A 50 2.51 8.39 -25.52
C GLU A 50 3.27 7.34 -24.68
N TYR A 51 2.56 6.60 -23.83
CA TYR A 51 3.17 5.51 -23.05
C TYR A 51 3.45 4.30 -23.96
N THR A 52 4.72 4.09 -24.31
CA THR A 52 5.20 2.79 -24.79
C THR A 52 4.91 1.74 -23.72
N ILE A 53 4.35 0.59 -24.13
CA ILE A 53 3.91 -0.52 -23.25
C ILE A 53 5.02 -0.99 -22.28
N ASP A 54 6.29 -0.71 -22.60
CA ASP A 54 7.49 -1.00 -21.80
C ASP A 54 7.66 -0.17 -20.51
N ALA A 55 6.91 0.92 -20.33
CA ALA A 55 6.95 1.75 -19.11
C ALA A 55 5.83 1.43 -18.10
N THR A 56 5.23 0.24 -18.21
CA THR A 56 4.21 -0.22 -17.26
C THR A 56 4.85 -0.68 -15.95
N MET A 57 4.12 -0.53 -14.83
CA MET A 57 4.56 -1.10 -13.55
C MET A 57 4.82 -2.60 -13.68
N ASP A 58 4.06 -3.32 -14.49
CA ASP A 58 4.28 -4.75 -14.75
C ASP A 58 5.65 -5.03 -15.38
N ALA A 59 6.17 -4.17 -16.25
CA ALA A 59 7.55 -4.30 -16.76
C ALA A 59 8.59 -4.02 -15.65
N LEU A 60 8.33 -3.04 -14.78
CA LEU A 60 9.26 -2.60 -13.74
C LEU A 60 9.34 -3.54 -12.53
N ILE A 61 8.21 -4.16 -12.15
CA ILE A 61 8.10 -5.04 -10.98
C ILE A 61 7.69 -6.48 -11.31
N GLY A 62 7.40 -6.81 -12.57
CA GLY A 62 7.03 -8.15 -13.04
C GLY A 62 8.02 -9.24 -12.61
N SER A 63 9.32 -8.93 -12.62
CA SER A 63 10.37 -9.84 -12.19
C SER A 63 10.34 -10.19 -10.69
N PHE A 64 9.69 -9.36 -9.86
CA PHE A 64 9.45 -9.64 -8.44
C PHE A 64 8.22 -10.52 -8.21
N PHE A 65 7.29 -10.58 -9.17
CA PHE A 65 6.14 -11.48 -9.10
C PHE A 65 6.57 -12.88 -9.54
N LYS A 66 6.75 -13.76 -8.57
CA LYS A 66 6.96 -15.19 -8.85
C LYS A 66 5.61 -15.88 -8.95
N VAL A 67 5.36 -16.49 -10.10
CA VAL A 67 4.26 -17.44 -10.24
C VAL A 67 4.61 -18.69 -9.44
N GLY A 68 3.78 -19.04 -8.47
CA GLY A 68 4.00 -20.17 -7.58
C GLY A 68 2.90 -20.29 -6.52
N ILE A 69 2.98 -21.33 -5.70
CA ILE A 69 2.02 -21.56 -4.62
C ILE A 69 2.29 -20.56 -3.49
N CYS A 70 1.43 -19.55 -3.38
CA CYS A 70 1.44 -18.58 -2.31
C CYS A 70 0.44 -18.98 -1.22
N LYS A 71 0.87 -18.94 0.05
CA LYS A 71 -0.02 -19.10 1.21
C LYS A 71 -0.23 -17.75 1.88
N THR A 72 -1.48 -17.34 2.00
CA THR A 72 -1.86 -16.12 2.72
C THR A 72 -2.14 -16.44 4.18
N LYS A 73 -1.53 -15.68 5.10
CA LYS A 73 -1.79 -15.74 6.53
C LYS A 73 -2.13 -14.36 7.07
N ARG A 74 -3.08 -14.28 8.00
CA ARG A 74 -3.47 -13.05 8.69
C ARG A 74 -2.76 -12.97 10.04
N PHE A 75 -1.97 -11.92 10.24
CA PHE A 75 -1.36 -11.58 11.52
C PHE A 75 -2.12 -10.40 12.13
N VAL A 76 -2.53 -10.52 13.38
CA VAL A 76 -3.29 -9.48 14.09
C VAL A 76 -2.42 -8.92 15.20
N PHE A 77 -2.30 -7.59 15.23
CA PHE A 77 -1.58 -6.86 16.28
C PHE A 77 -2.61 -6.06 17.07
N ASP A 78 -2.76 -6.37 18.35
CA ASP A 78 -3.63 -5.62 19.24
C ASP A 78 -3.00 -4.26 19.63
N ALA A 79 -3.69 -3.51 20.48
CA ALA A 79 -3.24 -2.20 20.93
C ALA A 79 -1.90 -2.28 21.71
N VAL A 80 -1.74 -3.29 22.56
CA VAL A 80 -0.56 -3.47 23.43
C VAL A 80 0.66 -3.85 22.59
N ALA A 81 0.50 -4.81 21.69
CA ALA A 81 1.52 -5.22 20.74
C ALA A 81 1.92 -4.05 19.83
N THR A 82 0.95 -3.27 19.35
CA THR A 82 1.21 -2.08 18.53
C THR A 82 1.99 -1.02 19.30
N ALA A 83 1.62 -0.72 20.56
CA ALA A 83 2.34 0.23 21.40
C ALA A 83 3.79 -0.22 21.64
N THR A 84 3.97 -1.51 21.92
CA THR A 84 5.29 -2.13 22.09
C THR A 84 6.14 -2.01 20.81
N LEU A 85 5.54 -2.26 19.64
CA LEU A 85 6.22 -2.13 18.36
C LEU A 85 6.61 -0.69 18.06
N LYS A 86 5.73 0.28 18.36
CA LYS A 86 6.07 1.70 18.21
C LYS A 86 7.24 2.11 19.08
N ALA A 87 7.26 1.70 20.35
CA ALA A 87 8.36 1.99 21.26
C ALA A 87 9.70 1.40 20.74
N LYS A 88 9.67 0.18 20.19
CA LYS A 88 10.85 -0.48 19.61
C LYS A 88 11.29 0.12 18.27
N ALA A 89 10.37 0.68 17.49
CA ALA A 89 10.64 1.28 16.19
C ALA A 89 11.09 2.75 16.31
N ALA A 90 10.87 3.39 17.47
CA ALA A 90 11.30 4.75 17.71
C ALA A 90 12.82 4.86 17.68
N GLY A 91 13.33 5.89 17.02
CA GLY A 91 14.75 6.19 16.92
C GLY A 91 14.98 7.66 16.63
N SER A 92 16.25 8.07 16.52
CA SER A 92 16.61 9.48 16.31
C SER A 92 15.92 10.11 15.10
N ASN A 93 15.83 9.39 13.98
CA ASN A 93 15.22 9.88 12.74
C ASN A 93 13.69 9.77 12.72
N VAL A 94 13.11 8.89 13.54
CA VAL A 94 11.67 8.64 13.61
C VAL A 94 11.28 8.52 15.10
N PRO A 95 11.17 9.65 15.82
CA PRO A 95 10.92 9.62 17.26
C PRO A 95 9.50 9.12 17.61
N HIS A 96 8.54 9.33 16.71
CA HIS A 96 7.13 8.99 16.94
C HIS A 96 6.55 8.16 15.78
N PRO A 97 6.91 6.87 15.65
CA PRO A 97 6.46 6.05 14.54
C PRO A 97 4.95 5.84 14.57
N THR A 98 4.33 5.92 13.38
CA THR A 98 2.95 5.52 13.15
C THR A 98 2.80 4.00 13.28
N ARG A 99 1.55 3.53 13.42
CA ARG A 99 1.27 2.08 13.45
C ARG A 99 1.74 1.38 12.17
N VAL A 100 1.55 2.04 11.02
CA VAL A 100 1.92 1.50 9.72
C VAL A 100 3.44 1.36 9.63
N GLU A 101 4.20 2.38 10.01
CA GLU A 101 5.66 2.33 10.00
C GLU A 101 6.21 1.24 10.93
N ALA A 102 5.70 1.15 12.16
CA ALA A 102 6.16 0.15 13.13
C ALA A 102 5.91 -1.30 12.64
N VAL A 103 4.72 -1.57 12.10
CA VAL A 103 4.38 -2.91 11.58
C VAL A 103 5.17 -3.22 10.30
N SER A 104 5.30 -2.25 9.39
CA SER A 104 6.11 -2.43 8.18
C SER A 104 7.58 -2.69 8.49
N ALA A 105 8.17 -1.97 9.43
CA ALA A 105 9.55 -2.16 9.85
C ALA A 105 9.77 -3.58 10.40
N LEU A 106 8.85 -4.08 11.24
CA LEU A 106 8.88 -5.45 11.75
C LEU A 106 8.80 -6.47 10.60
N LEU A 107 7.80 -6.35 9.73
CA LEU A 107 7.62 -7.29 8.61
C LEU A 107 8.84 -7.30 7.70
N SER A 108 9.39 -6.13 7.37
CA SER A 108 10.60 -6.01 6.56
C SER A 108 11.80 -6.69 7.20
N LYS A 109 11.96 -6.56 8.52
CA LYS A 109 13.00 -7.26 9.29
C LYS A 109 12.80 -8.78 9.23
N CYS A 110 11.59 -9.26 9.47
CA CYS A 110 11.26 -10.69 9.43
C CYS A 110 11.49 -11.29 8.03
N ILE A 111 11.06 -10.59 6.98
CA ILE A 111 11.25 -11.00 5.58
C ILE A 111 12.74 -11.11 5.25
N ARG A 112 13.53 -10.08 5.57
CA ARG A 112 14.99 -10.11 5.36
C ARG A 112 15.65 -11.28 6.08
N ASN A 113 15.29 -11.51 7.33
CA ASN A 113 15.84 -12.61 8.12
C ASN A 113 15.46 -13.98 7.53
N ALA A 114 14.20 -14.16 7.10
CA ALA A 114 13.74 -15.39 6.48
C ALA A 114 14.48 -15.67 5.15
N PHE A 115 14.70 -14.64 4.32
CA PHE A 115 15.49 -14.78 3.10
C PHE A 115 16.95 -15.12 3.38
N LYS A 116 17.57 -14.47 4.37
CA LYS A 116 18.94 -14.77 4.80
C LYS A 116 19.07 -16.22 5.26
N ALA A 117 18.15 -16.71 6.08
CA ALA A 117 18.15 -18.08 6.58
C ALA A 117 17.97 -19.12 5.47
N LYS A 118 17.16 -18.83 4.44
CA LYS A 118 16.86 -19.78 3.36
C LYS A 118 17.93 -19.82 2.27
N ALA A 119 18.46 -18.67 1.87
CA ALA A 119 19.31 -18.56 0.69
C ALA A 119 20.78 -18.29 1.03
N ASN A 120 21.12 -18.08 2.30
CA ASN A 120 22.44 -17.61 2.78
C ASN A 120 22.97 -16.37 2.04
N VAL A 121 22.07 -15.63 1.37
CA VAL A 121 22.37 -14.47 0.51
C VAL A 121 21.49 -13.32 0.96
N GLN A 122 22.09 -12.15 1.16
CA GLN A 122 21.37 -10.92 1.44
C GLN A 122 20.85 -10.34 0.12
N ARG A 123 19.54 -10.47 -0.13
CA ARG A 123 18.90 -9.89 -1.31
C ARG A 123 18.41 -8.46 -1.02
N PRO A 124 18.55 -7.53 -1.97
CA PRO A 124 17.88 -6.23 -1.87
C PRO A 124 16.38 -6.43 -1.64
N THR A 125 15.84 -5.75 -0.64
CA THR A 125 14.40 -5.80 -0.31
C THR A 125 13.81 -4.41 -0.51
N VAL A 126 12.79 -4.31 -1.34
CA VAL A 126 12.03 -3.08 -1.56
C VAL A 126 10.69 -3.21 -0.86
N VAL A 127 10.32 -2.19 -0.10
CA VAL A 127 9.02 -2.09 0.58
C VAL A 127 8.30 -0.90 -0.03
N THR A 128 7.13 -1.14 -0.60
CA THR A 128 6.37 -0.12 -1.31
C THR A 128 5.08 0.17 -0.56
N HIS A 129 4.85 1.44 -0.23
CA HIS A 129 3.62 1.90 0.41
C HIS A 129 2.76 2.67 -0.59
N ALA A 130 1.52 2.23 -0.78
CA ALA A 130 0.49 3.03 -1.41
C ALA A 130 0.00 4.07 -0.40
N VAL A 131 0.03 5.35 -0.79
CA VAL A 131 -0.44 6.46 0.05
C VAL A 131 -1.53 7.24 -0.66
N LYS A 132 -2.47 7.76 0.14
CA LYS A 132 -3.50 8.67 -0.34
C LYS A 132 -2.87 10.02 -0.66
N TYR A 133 -2.99 10.49 -1.89
CA TYR A 133 -2.77 11.89 -2.22
C TYR A 133 -4.10 12.64 -2.11
N ALA A 134 -4.06 13.79 -1.45
CA ALA A 134 -5.13 14.79 -1.48
C ALA A 134 -4.52 16.04 -2.11
N THR A 135 -5.01 16.43 -3.29
CA THR A 135 -4.66 17.70 -3.92
C THR A 135 -5.32 18.84 -3.16
N GLN A 136 -4.64 19.99 -3.04
CA GLN A 136 -5.05 21.16 -2.26
C GLN A 136 -6.28 21.91 -2.83
N SER A 137 -7.07 21.26 -3.70
CA SER A 137 -8.25 21.81 -4.38
C SER A 137 -9.52 21.06 -3.99
N GLY A 138 -9.81 20.92 -2.68
CA GLY A 138 -11.13 20.53 -2.13
C GLY A 138 -11.75 19.19 -2.58
N SER A 139 -11.14 18.48 -3.52
CA SER A 139 -11.63 17.27 -4.16
C SER A 139 -10.80 16.11 -3.66
N SER A 140 -11.43 15.24 -2.88
CA SER A 140 -10.81 13.99 -2.42
C SER A 140 -10.68 13.01 -3.59
N ILE A 141 -9.71 13.23 -4.47
CA ILE A 141 -9.38 12.29 -5.54
C ILE A 141 -8.02 11.68 -5.25
N THR A 142 -7.98 10.36 -5.25
CA THR A 142 -6.79 9.60 -4.95
C THR A 142 -6.56 8.61 -6.09
N ARG A 143 -5.37 8.67 -6.68
CA ARG A 143 -4.72 7.46 -7.20
C ARG A 143 -3.58 7.15 -6.26
N ASN A 144 -3.41 5.87 -5.96
CA ASN A 144 -2.24 5.34 -5.26
C ASN A 144 -1.00 5.58 -6.13
N PHE A 145 -0.28 6.67 -5.89
CA PHE A 145 1.12 6.70 -6.28
C PHE A 145 1.92 5.98 -5.20
N TYR A 146 2.66 4.96 -5.63
CA TYR A 146 3.65 4.31 -4.80
C TYR A 146 4.73 5.32 -4.46
N ARG A 147 4.65 5.97 -3.30
CA ARG A 147 5.84 6.62 -2.75
C ARG A 147 6.77 5.49 -2.35
N GLN A 148 7.85 5.34 -3.11
CA GLN A 148 8.92 4.44 -2.73
C GLN A 148 9.57 5.03 -1.48
N PHE A 149 9.19 4.54 -0.31
CA PHE A 149 10.10 4.56 0.82
C PHE A 149 11.24 3.61 0.45
N ARG A 150 12.22 4.15 -0.28
CA ARG A 150 13.49 3.48 -0.50
C ARG A 150 14.15 3.44 0.87
N LEU A 151 13.91 2.37 1.63
CA LEU A 151 14.94 1.87 2.52
C LEU A 151 16.06 1.32 1.62
N LEU A 152 16.81 2.23 1.01
CA LEU A 152 18.18 1.98 0.57
C LEU A 152 18.97 1.70 1.84
N GLY A 153 18.82 0.50 2.39
CA GLY A 153 19.81 -0.06 3.27
C GLY A 153 21.00 -0.50 2.42
N CYS A 154 21.71 0.45 1.80
CA CYS A 154 23.11 0.25 1.48
C CYS A 154 23.85 0.31 2.83
N PHE A 155 23.84 -0.79 3.57
CA PHE A 155 24.91 -1.00 4.53
C PHE A 155 26.09 -1.56 3.73
N SER A 156 26.85 -0.64 3.13
CA SER A 156 28.27 -0.89 2.93
C SER A 156 28.89 -0.80 4.33
N MET A 157 29.18 -1.96 4.93
CA MET A 157 30.23 -2.02 5.94
C MET A 157 31.52 -2.28 5.19
N TYR A 158 32.27 -1.20 4.93
CA TYR A 158 33.72 -1.27 4.97
C TYR A 158 34.13 -1.08 6.44
N GLY A 159 35.03 -1.94 6.92
CA GLY A 159 35.58 -1.91 8.27
C GLY A 159 35.12 -3.09 9.11
#